data_AF-H9TU21-F1
#
_entry.id   AF-H9TU21-F1
#
_cell.length_a   1.000
_cell.length_b   1.000
_cell.length_c   1.000
_cell.angle_alpha   90.00
_cell.angle_beta   90.00
_cell.angle_gamma   90.00
#
_symmetry.space_group_name_H-M   'P 1'
#
loop_
_entity.id
_entity.type
_entity.pdbx_description
1 polymer ?
#
loop_
_entity_poly.entity_id
_entity_poly.type
_entity_poly.pdbx_seq_one_letter_code
_entity_poly.pdbx_strand_id
1 'polypeptide(L)'
;KTSRPDASQPDTQTAEQEFLTRHPDAVVFSPKKRQWGTQDDLTCAQWLWKKIIALYEQAAECDGEVVRPKEPNWTAWANEIRLMCVQDGRTHKQICEMYSRVSRDPFWCRNVLSPSKLREKWDELSLRLSPSVSTYTEKREDPYFKASYDNVDYSQIPAGFRG
;
A
#
# COMPACT_ATOMS: atom_id res chain seq x y z
N LYS A 1 -36.40 49.22 0.07
CA LYS A 1 -35.80 48.08 0.81
C LYS A 1 -35.55 46.98 -0.20
N THR A 2 -34.31 46.82 -0.64
CA THR A 2 -33.90 45.87 -1.68
C THR A 2 -33.44 44.59 -0.99
N SER A 3 -34.31 43.58 -0.90
CA SER A 3 -33.95 42.26 -0.38
C SER A 3 -33.14 41.52 -1.43
N ARG A 4 -31.92 41.12 -1.07
CA ARG A 4 -31.08 40.23 -1.88
C ARG A 4 -31.72 38.84 -1.92
N PRO A 5 -31.69 38.12 -3.06
CA PRO A 5 -32.07 36.72 -3.06
C PRO A 5 -31.01 35.94 -2.28
N ASP A 6 -31.47 35.19 -1.28
CA ASP A 6 -30.68 34.25 -0.51
C ASP A 6 -30.24 33.13 -1.47
N ALA A 7 -28.94 33.03 -1.72
CA ALA A 7 -28.40 32.00 -2.59
C ALA A 7 -28.52 30.66 -1.86
N SER A 8 -29.53 29.88 -2.22
CA SER A 8 -29.71 28.50 -1.74
C SER A 8 -28.42 27.72 -2.02
N GLN A 9 -27.72 27.33 -0.96
CA GLN A 9 -26.58 26.43 -1.09
C GLN A 9 -27.07 25.11 -1.70
N PRO A 10 -26.32 24.49 -2.63
CA PRO A 10 -26.73 23.20 -3.17
C PRO A 10 -26.85 22.21 -2.00
N ASP A 11 -28.04 21.65 -1.83
CA ASP A 11 -28.32 20.70 -0.76
C ASP A 11 -27.38 19.50 -0.88
N THR A 12 -26.84 19.05 0.25
CA THR A 12 -25.91 17.91 0.32
C THR A 12 -26.51 16.67 -0.35
N GLN A 13 -27.84 16.55 -0.30
CA GLN A 13 -28.62 15.49 -0.93
C GLN A 13 -28.51 15.49 -2.46
N THR A 14 -28.51 16.66 -3.10
CA THR A 14 -28.36 16.80 -4.55
C THR A 14 -26.96 16.35 -4.99
N ALA A 15 -25.93 16.74 -4.23
CA ALA A 15 -24.54 16.37 -4.53
C ALA A 15 -24.29 14.84 -4.41
N GLU A 16 -24.96 14.18 -3.47
CA GLU A 16 -24.91 12.72 -3.31
C GLU A 16 -25.62 11.99 -4.45
N GLN A 17 -26.82 12.44 -4.84
CA GLN A 17 -27.57 11.86 -5.96
C GLN A 17 -26.83 12.00 -7.29
N GLU A 18 -26.27 13.18 -7.59
CA GLU A 18 -25.43 13.38 -8.77
C GLU A 18 -24.18 12.51 -8.75
N PHE A 19 -23.62 12.25 -7.56
CA PHE A 19 -22.46 11.38 -7.42
C PHE A 19 -22.79 9.93 -7.73
N LEU A 20 -23.88 9.40 -7.15
CA LEU A 20 -24.35 8.03 -7.39
C LEU A 20 -24.81 7.84 -8.83
N THR A 21 -25.35 8.87 -9.48
CA THR A 21 -25.70 8.81 -10.91
C THR A 21 -24.44 8.59 -11.78
N ARG A 22 -23.29 9.13 -11.37
CA ARG A 22 -22.00 8.93 -12.04
C ARG A 22 -21.29 7.63 -11.65
N HIS A 23 -21.61 7.09 -10.48
CA HIS A 23 -20.98 5.92 -9.88
C HIS A 23 -22.06 5.00 -9.28
N PRO A 24 -22.90 4.36 -10.12
CA PRO A 24 -24.05 3.60 -9.66
C PRO A 24 -23.69 2.35 -8.84
N ASP A 25 -22.45 1.88 -8.96
CA ASP A 25 -21.85 0.74 -8.28
C ASP A 25 -21.13 1.12 -6.97
N ALA A 26 -21.08 2.41 -6.61
CA ALA A 26 -20.45 2.87 -5.38
C ALA A 26 -21.26 2.46 -4.14
N VAL A 27 -20.71 1.61 -3.29
CA VAL A 27 -21.31 1.24 -1.99
C VAL A 27 -20.77 2.07 -0.84
N VAL A 28 -19.57 2.63 -1.01
CA VAL A 28 -18.95 3.60 -0.10
C VAL A 28 -18.43 4.77 -0.90
N PHE A 29 -18.73 5.98 -0.47
CA PHE A 29 -18.36 7.17 -1.22
C PHE A 29 -18.25 8.42 -0.35
N SER A 30 -17.57 9.43 -0.88
CA SER A 30 -17.46 10.77 -0.33
C SER A 30 -17.47 11.74 -1.50
N PRO A 31 -18.61 12.38 -1.82
CA PRO A 31 -18.71 13.27 -2.96
C PRO A 31 -17.71 14.43 -2.88
N LYS A 32 -17.55 14.99 -1.67
CA LYS A 32 -16.61 16.10 -1.38
C LYS A 32 -15.17 15.76 -1.72
N LYS A 33 -14.74 14.52 -1.46
CA LYS A 33 -13.38 14.04 -1.76
C LYS A 33 -13.26 13.36 -3.11
N ARG A 34 -14.37 13.18 -3.82
CA ARG A 34 -14.47 12.42 -5.07
C ARG A 34 -13.93 11.00 -4.94
N GLN A 35 -14.06 10.42 -3.75
CA GLN A 35 -13.59 9.07 -3.43
C GLN A 35 -14.77 8.12 -3.37
N TRP A 36 -14.60 6.92 -3.89
CA TRP A 36 -15.60 5.88 -3.84
C TRP A 36 -15.00 4.51 -4.13
N GLY A 37 -15.73 3.46 -3.76
CA GLY A 37 -15.41 2.08 -4.11
C GLY A 37 -16.66 1.22 -4.25
N THR A 38 -16.51 0.16 -5.04
CA THR A 38 -17.53 -0.89 -5.23
C THR A 38 -17.59 -1.84 -4.04
N GLN A 39 -18.55 -2.76 -4.06
CA GLN A 39 -18.64 -3.82 -3.06
C GLN A 39 -17.38 -4.69 -2.98
N ASP A 40 -16.77 -5.01 -4.12
CA ASP A 40 -15.56 -5.82 -4.18
C ASP A 40 -14.35 -5.05 -3.62
N ASP A 41 -14.25 -3.76 -3.92
CA ASP A 41 -13.20 -2.88 -3.38
C ASP A 41 -13.29 -2.78 -1.85
N LEU A 42 -14.50 -2.59 -1.32
CA LEU A 42 -14.73 -2.55 0.11
C LEU A 42 -14.41 -3.89 0.78
N THR A 43 -14.82 -4.99 0.16
CA THR A 43 -14.57 -6.35 0.67
C THR A 43 -13.07 -6.64 0.75
N CYS A 44 -12.31 -6.27 -0.29
CA CYS A 44 -10.86 -6.38 -0.30
C CYS A 44 -10.20 -5.49 0.77
N ALA A 45 -10.64 -4.25 0.92
CA ALA A 45 -10.16 -3.34 1.96
C ALA A 45 -10.42 -3.88 3.38
N GLN A 46 -11.61 -4.43 3.65
CA GLN A 46 -11.94 -5.07 4.92
C GLN A 46 -11.10 -6.31 5.19
N TRP A 47 -10.79 -7.09 4.15
CA TRP A 47 -9.91 -8.26 4.28
C TRP A 47 -8.48 -7.84 4.65
N LEU A 48 -7.93 -6.79 4.01
CA LEU A 48 -6.64 -6.19 4.40
C LEU A 48 -6.66 -5.74 5.86
N TRP A 49 -7.72 -5.05 6.29
CA TRP A 49 -7.85 -4.57 7.67
C TRP A 49 -7.85 -5.71 8.68
N LYS A 50 -8.58 -6.80 8.41
CA LYS A 50 -8.57 -8.00 9.27
C LYS A 50 -7.16 -8.58 9.44
N LYS A 51 -6.36 -8.59 8.37
CA LYS A 51 -4.95 -9.00 8.44
C LYS A 51 -4.11 -8.06 9.30
N ILE A 52 -4.34 -6.76 9.21
CA ILE A 52 -3.65 -5.76 10.04
C ILE A 52 -4.00 -5.96 11.52
N ILE A 53 -5.28 -6.10 11.85
CA ILE A 53 -5.71 -6.36 13.23
C ILE A 53 -5.00 -7.59 13.81
N ALA A 54 -4.93 -8.68 13.05
CA ALA A 54 -4.24 -9.88 13.49
C ALA A 54 -2.73 -9.64 13.78
N LEU A 55 -2.06 -8.75 13.03
CA LEU A 55 -0.66 -8.39 13.32
C LEU A 55 -0.52 -7.64 14.66
N TYR A 56 -1.46 -6.75 14.98
CA TYR A 56 -1.46 -6.05 16.26
C TYR A 56 -1.78 -6.98 17.43
N GLU A 57 -2.72 -7.92 17.25
CA GLU A 57 -3.05 -8.93 18.26
C GLU A 57 -1.84 -9.83 18.56
N GLN A 58 -1.14 -10.30 17.52
CA GLN A 58 0.10 -11.08 17.69
C GLN A 58 1.22 -10.31 18.39
N ALA A 59 1.35 -9.00 18.12
CA ALA A 59 2.33 -8.16 18.80
C ALA A 59 1.99 -7.97 20.28
N ALA A 60 0.70 -7.79 20.60
CA ALA A 60 0.23 -7.59 21.97
C ALA A 60 0.44 -8.82 22.87
N GLU A 61 0.40 -10.03 22.32
CA GLU A 61 0.73 -11.26 23.06
C GLU A 61 2.18 -11.28 23.56
N CYS A 62 3.09 -10.56 22.90
CA CYS A 62 4.51 -10.50 23.29
C CYS A 62 4.79 -9.46 24.39
N ASP A 63 4.11 -8.31 24.34
CA ASP A 63 4.41 -7.15 25.19
C ASP A 63 3.39 -6.92 26.33
N GLY A 64 2.28 -7.67 26.34
CA GLY A 64 1.26 -7.63 27.39
C GLY A 64 0.26 -6.45 27.29
N GLU A 65 0.40 -5.57 26.30
CA GLU A 65 -0.49 -4.43 26.07
C GLU A 65 -1.16 -4.51 24.68
N VAL A 66 -2.50 -4.57 24.67
CA VAL A 66 -3.28 -4.65 23.43
C VAL A 66 -3.47 -3.26 22.84
N VAL A 67 -2.57 -2.86 21.94
CA VAL A 67 -2.75 -1.66 21.12
C VAL A 67 -3.58 -2.02 19.88
N ARG A 68 -4.89 -1.81 19.94
CA ARG A 68 -5.76 -1.96 18.76
C ARG A 68 -5.66 -0.71 17.88
N PRO A 69 -5.34 -0.84 16.58
CA PRO A 69 -5.26 0.32 15.70
C PRO A 69 -6.65 0.91 15.47
N LYS A 70 -6.70 2.23 15.27
CA LYS A 70 -7.94 2.94 14.93
C LYS A 70 -8.47 2.48 13.58
N GLU A 71 -9.78 2.30 13.50
CA GLU A 71 -10.47 1.92 12.27
C GLU A 71 -10.15 2.88 11.11
N PRO A 72 -9.90 2.34 9.90
CA PRO A 72 -9.52 3.16 8.76
C PRO A 72 -10.70 3.95 8.20
N ASN A 73 -10.39 4.91 7.34
CA ASN A 73 -11.40 5.52 6.48
C ASN A 73 -11.75 4.55 5.35
N TRP A 74 -12.88 3.84 5.48
CA TRP A 74 -13.33 2.84 4.50
C TRP A 74 -13.49 3.39 3.09
N THR A 75 -14.01 4.60 2.94
CA THR A 75 -14.14 5.24 1.62
C THR A 75 -12.79 5.46 0.96
N ALA A 76 -11.80 5.95 1.72
CA ALA A 76 -10.45 6.15 1.20
C ALA A 76 -9.78 4.81 0.85
N TRP A 77 -9.93 3.80 1.70
CA TRP A 77 -9.35 2.48 1.47
C TRP A 77 -9.95 1.79 0.25
N ALA A 78 -11.28 1.73 0.16
CA ALA A 78 -11.96 1.17 -1.00
C ALA A 78 -11.62 1.94 -2.28
N ASN A 79 -11.49 3.28 -2.19
CA ASN A 79 -11.01 4.07 -3.33
C ASN A 79 -9.60 3.67 -3.77
N GLU A 80 -8.65 3.52 -2.86
CA GLU A 80 -7.30 3.09 -3.24
C GLU A 80 -7.29 1.71 -3.89
N ILE A 81 -8.06 0.75 -3.37
CA ILE A 81 -8.22 -0.57 -4.00
C ILE A 81 -8.80 -0.45 -5.40
N ARG A 82 -9.85 0.36 -5.58
CA ARG A 82 -10.44 0.63 -6.90
C ARG A 82 -9.41 1.21 -7.86
N LEU A 83 -8.57 2.14 -7.40
CA LEU A 83 -7.49 2.71 -8.21
C LEU A 83 -6.44 1.66 -8.58
N MET A 84 -6.06 0.77 -7.65
CA MET A 84 -5.17 -0.35 -7.96
C MET A 84 -5.75 -1.27 -9.03
N CYS A 85 -7.06 -1.49 -9.04
CA CYS A 85 -7.71 -2.32 -10.04
C CYS A 85 -7.83 -1.60 -11.40
N VAL A 86 -8.39 -0.40 -11.41
CA VAL A 86 -8.75 0.31 -12.64
C VAL A 86 -7.57 1.03 -13.28
N GLN A 87 -6.68 1.62 -12.50
CA GLN A 87 -5.52 2.36 -13.02
C GLN A 87 -4.29 1.48 -13.18
N ASP A 88 -4.04 0.62 -12.19
CA ASP A 88 -2.80 -0.16 -12.16
C ASP A 88 -2.97 -1.57 -12.74
N GLY A 89 -4.19 -1.93 -13.22
CA GLY A 89 -4.47 -3.18 -13.91
C GLY A 89 -4.40 -4.43 -13.03
N ARG A 90 -4.58 -4.28 -11.71
CA ARG A 90 -4.53 -5.38 -10.74
C ARG A 90 -5.92 -5.95 -10.50
N THR A 91 -5.97 -7.15 -9.94
CA THR A 91 -7.20 -7.76 -9.45
C THR A 91 -7.23 -7.74 -7.93
N HIS A 92 -8.42 -7.70 -7.31
CA HIS A 92 -8.56 -7.82 -5.85
C HIS A 92 -7.82 -9.05 -5.30
N LYS A 93 -7.84 -10.16 -6.04
CA LYS A 93 -7.08 -11.38 -5.72
C LYS A 93 -5.58 -11.11 -5.64
N GLN A 94 -4.99 -10.45 -6.64
CA GLN A 94 -3.56 -10.11 -6.62
C GLN A 94 -3.23 -9.17 -5.47
N ILE A 95 -4.10 -8.22 -5.15
CA ILE A 95 -3.91 -7.28 -4.04
C ILE A 95 -3.90 -8.03 -2.71
N CYS A 96 -4.89 -8.90 -2.46
CA CYS A 96 -4.95 -9.73 -1.25
C CYS A 96 -3.77 -10.71 -1.14
N GLU A 97 -3.36 -11.32 -2.26
CA GLU A 97 -2.23 -12.24 -2.32
C GLU A 97 -0.91 -11.52 -2.02
N MET A 98 -0.69 -10.34 -2.62
CA MET A 98 0.48 -9.51 -2.32
C MET A 98 0.51 -9.14 -0.82
N TYR A 99 -0.63 -8.68 -0.29
CA TYR A 99 -0.70 -8.33 1.13
C TYR A 99 -0.49 -9.53 2.05
N SER A 100 -0.91 -10.73 1.66
CA SER A 100 -0.62 -11.96 2.41
C SER A 100 0.88 -12.19 2.55
N ARG A 101 1.69 -11.87 1.53
CA ARG A 101 3.15 -12.00 1.57
C ARG A 101 3.76 -10.90 2.43
N VAL A 102 3.30 -9.67 2.25
CA VAL A 102 3.69 -8.51 3.07
C VAL A 102 3.47 -8.80 4.56
N SER A 103 2.32 -9.36 4.95
CA SER A 103 2.00 -9.63 6.36
C SER A 103 2.88 -10.70 7.00
N ARG A 104 3.57 -11.54 6.20
CA ARG A 104 4.47 -12.60 6.70
C ARG A 104 5.91 -12.14 6.76
N ASP A 105 6.25 -11.05 6.08
CA ASP A 105 7.60 -10.50 6.08
C ASP A 105 7.79 -9.58 7.31
N PRO A 106 8.77 -9.85 8.20
CA PRO A 106 8.95 -9.09 9.44
C PRO A 106 9.27 -7.61 9.25
N PHE A 107 9.84 -7.23 8.10
CA PHE A 107 10.16 -5.85 7.77
C PHE A 107 8.93 -5.16 7.16
N TRP A 108 8.31 -5.78 6.16
CA TRP A 108 7.21 -5.16 5.42
C TRP A 108 5.89 -5.12 6.18
N CYS A 109 5.62 -6.08 7.07
CA CYS A 109 4.36 -6.12 7.82
C CYS A 109 4.17 -4.89 8.72
N ARG A 110 5.25 -4.29 9.22
CA ARG A 110 5.25 -3.05 10.03
C ARG A 110 5.18 -1.78 9.19
N ASN A 111 5.65 -1.84 7.94
CA ASN A 111 5.79 -0.68 7.05
C ASN A 111 4.60 -0.51 6.08
N VAL A 112 3.78 -1.54 5.88
CA VAL A 112 2.66 -1.53 4.93
C VAL A 112 1.37 -1.85 5.67
N LEU A 113 0.73 -0.81 6.20
CA LEU A 113 -0.49 -0.90 7.03
C LEU A 113 -1.70 -0.23 6.38
N SER A 114 -1.67 0.00 5.07
CA SER A 114 -2.81 0.53 4.31
C SER A 114 -2.73 0.19 2.82
N PRO A 115 -3.87 0.19 2.09
CA PRO A 115 -3.89 0.05 0.64
C PRO A 115 -3.03 1.08 -0.10
N SER A 116 -3.04 2.33 0.37
CA SER A 116 -2.23 3.41 -0.23
C SER A 116 -0.73 3.08 -0.16
N LYS A 117 -0.25 2.61 1.01
CA LYS A 117 1.15 2.23 1.18
C LYS A 117 1.52 0.96 0.40
N LEU A 118 0.59 0.02 0.30
CA LEU A 118 0.75 -1.19 -0.53
C LEU A 118 0.90 -0.82 -2.00
N ARG A 119 0.07 0.11 -2.50
CA ARG A 119 0.13 0.62 -3.87
C ARG A 119 1.45 1.36 -4.13
N GLU A 120 1.86 2.25 -3.23
CA GLU A 120 3.12 3.00 -3.32
C GLU A 120 4.34 2.07 -3.44
N LYS A 121 4.34 0.97 -2.66
CA LYS A 121 5.46 0.03 -2.59
C LYS A 121 5.32 -1.19 -3.52
N TRP A 122 4.31 -1.21 -4.38
CA TRP A 122 3.93 -2.42 -5.13
C TRP A 122 5.10 -3.02 -5.92
N ASP A 123 5.86 -2.21 -6.65
CA ASP A 123 6.94 -2.69 -7.51
C ASP A 123 8.11 -3.23 -6.69
N GLU A 124 8.48 -2.53 -5.62
CA GLU A 124 9.52 -2.97 -4.68
C GLU A 124 9.15 -4.31 -4.03
N LEU A 125 7.90 -4.43 -3.56
CA LEU A 125 7.37 -5.66 -2.98
C LEU A 125 7.32 -6.80 -4.00
N SER A 126 6.93 -6.50 -5.24
CA SER A 126 6.85 -7.49 -6.32
C SER A 126 8.21 -8.12 -6.62
N LEU A 127 9.29 -7.34 -6.53
CA LEU A 127 10.65 -7.85 -6.69
C LEU A 127 11.11 -8.63 -5.45
N ARG A 128 10.98 -8.03 -4.26
CA ARG A 128 11.53 -8.55 -3.00
C ARG A 128 10.81 -9.78 -2.48
N LEU A 129 9.49 -9.84 -2.63
CA LEU A 129 8.63 -10.91 -2.12
C LEU A 129 8.21 -11.88 -3.23
N SER A 130 8.85 -11.82 -4.41
CA SER A 130 8.67 -12.85 -5.41
C SER A 130 9.29 -14.16 -4.91
N PRO A 131 8.56 -15.30 -5.00
CA PRO A 131 9.07 -16.60 -4.56
C PRO A 131 10.39 -17.02 -5.23
N SER A 132 10.69 -16.45 -6.39
CA SER A 132 11.86 -16.76 -7.21
C SER A 132 13.09 -15.91 -6.88
N VAL A 133 12.98 -14.72 -6.29
CA VAL A 133 14.14 -13.84 -6.02
C VAL A 133 14.71 -14.02 -4.61
N SER A 134 13.93 -14.54 -3.66
CA SER A 134 14.39 -14.79 -2.29
C SER A 134 15.59 -15.75 -2.20
N THR A 135 15.85 -16.55 -3.25
CA THR A 135 16.99 -17.50 -3.30
C THR A 135 18.25 -16.94 -3.96
N TYR A 136 18.19 -15.81 -4.68
CA TYR A 136 19.33 -15.31 -5.47
C TYR A 136 20.22 -14.30 -4.74
N THR A 137 19.74 -13.67 -3.67
CA THR A 137 20.50 -12.61 -2.98
C THR A 137 21.60 -13.13 -2.07
N GLU A 138 21.63 -14.43 -1.72
CA GLU A 138 22.66 -14.99 -0.83
C GLU A 138 23.83 -15.69 -1.53
N LYS A 139 23.79 -16.01 -2.85
CA LYS A 139 24.77 -16.97 -3.43
C LYS A 139 25.26 -16.74 -4.86
N ARG A 140 25.33 -15.52 -5.36
CA ARG A 140 26.09 -15.23 -6.59
C ARG A 140 26.95 -13.99 -6.45
N GLU A 141 28.06 -14.12 -5.72
CA GLU A 141 29.26 -13.41 -6.15
C GLU A 141 29.59 -13.96 -7.55
N ASP A 142 29.51 -13.13 -8.57
CA ASP A 142 29.98 -13.51 -9.90
C ASP A 142 31.48 -13.86 -9.77
N PRO A 143 31.91 -15.11 -10.05
CA PRO A 143 33.31 -15.50 -9.96
C PRO A 143 34.22 -14.59 -10.79
N TYR A 144 33.67 -14.03 -11.87
CA TYR A 144 34.36 -13.09 -12.75
C TYR A 144 34.59 -11.74 -12.07
N PHE A 145 33.64 -11.29 -11.24
CA PHE A 145 33.79 -10.06 -10.47
C PHE A 145 34.89 -10.21 -9.42
N LYS A 146 34.93 -11.33 -8.69
CA LYS A 146 35.94 -11.58 -7.65
C LYS A 146 37.37 -11.71 -8.20
N ALA A 147 37.53 -12.45 -9.29
CA ALA A 147 38.85 -12.68 -9.91
C ALA A 147 39.53 -11.38 -10.42
N SER A 148 38.74 -10.35 -10.74
CA SER A 148 39.25 -9.06 -11.20
C SER A 148 39.89 -8.22 -10.09
N TYR A 149 39.50 -8.44 -8.83
CA TYR A 149 39.97 -7.68 -7.67
C TYR A 149 41.08 -8.39 -6.91
N ASP A 150 41.07 -9.73 -6.85
CA ASP A 150 42.09 -10.52 -6.15
C ASP A 150 43.50 -10.38 -6.75
N ASN A 151 43.62 -9.96 -8.01
CA ASN A 151 44.89 -9.72 -8.70
C ASN A 151 45.37 -8.25 -8.63
N VAL A 152 44.63 -7.37 -7.94
CA VAL A 152 45.00 -5.95 -7.82
C VAL A 152 45.84 -5.78 -6.56
N ASP A 153 47.13 -5.48 -6.73
CA ASP A 153 48.01 -5.14 -5.61
C ASP A 153 47.70 -3.73 -5.08
N TYR A 154 46.84 -3.69 -4.07
CA TYR A 154 46.46 -2.47 -3.35
C TYR A 154 47.58 -1.87 -2.48
N SER A 155 48.78 -2.46 -2.44
CA SER A 155 49.92 -1.89 -1.71
C SER A 155 50.52 -0.66 -2.39
N GLN A 156 50.17 -0.41 -3.67
CA GLN A 156 50.70 0.70 -4.47
C GLN A 156 49.77 1.92 -4.56
N ILE A 157 49.05 2.28 -3.50
CA ILE A 157 48.29 3.54 -3.48
C ILE A 157 49.28 4.71 -3.58
N PRO A 158 49.23 5.54 -4.65
CA PRO A 158 50.15 6.67 -4.81
C PRO A 158 50.00 7.64 -3.64
N ALA A 159 51.13 8.16 -3.15
CA ALA A 159 51.21 8.98 -1.93
C ALA A 159 50.34 10.25 -1.91
N GLY A 160 49.76 10.66 -3.05
CA GLY A 160 48.86 11.80 -3.16
C GLY A 160 47.40 11.57 -2.76
N PHE A 161 47.01 10.34 -2.38
CA PHE A 161 45.62 9.99 -2.05
C PHE A 161 45.35 9.67 -0.57
N ARG A 162 46.35 9.78 0.31
CA ARG A 162 46.10 9.79 1.76
C ARG A 162 45.79 11.23 2.18
N GLY A 163 44.50 11.52 2.33
CA GLY A 163 44.03 12.73 3.02
C GLY A 163 44.27 12.66 4.52
#